data_AF-A0A0G0PCK7-F1
#
_entry.id   AF-A0A0G0PCK7-F1
#
_cell.length_a   1.000
_cell.length_b   1.000
_cell.length_c   1.000
_cell.angle_alpha   90.00
_cell.angle_beta   90.00
_cell.angle_gamma   90.00
#
_symmetry.space_group_name_H-M   'P 1'
#
loop_
_entity.id
_entity.type
_entity.pdbx_description
1 polymer ?
#
loop_
_entity_poly.entity_id
_entity_poly.type
_entity_poly.pdbx_seq_one_letter_code
_entity_poly.pdbx_strand_id
1 'polypeptide(L)'
;MKTATDPRHISRINSVKELFADTYTSQTGISELTKKVLEKKDIIDNTISDSAPEWPIDKLNRIDLAILRLGVYELEYGDAPAKVIIDEAVELGKLFGSENTSSFVNGVLGSVLKGKGSNEQI
;
A
#
# COMPACT_ATOMS: atom_id res chain seq x y z
N MET A 1 -14.77 -14.09 6.18
CA MET A 1 -13.40 -13.90 6.70
C MET A 1 -12.50 -14.83 5.90
N LYS A 2 -11.72 -14.32 4.94
CA LYS A 2 -10.79 -15.17 4.19
C LYS A 2 -9.58 -15.40 5.08
N THR A 3 -9.26 -16.67 5.26
CA THR A 3 -8.32 -17.22 6.24
C THR A 3 -6.88 -16.81 5.94
N ALA A 4 -6.02 -16.83 6.97
CA ALA A 4 -4.57 -16.54 6.92
C ALA A 4 -3.77 -17.31 5.84
N THR A 5 -4.42 -18.25 5.14
CA THR A 5 -3.89 -19.09 4.07
C THR A 5 -4.29 -18.63 2.66
N ASP A 6 -5.01 -17.51 2.50
CA ASP A 6 -5.33 -16.98 1.16
C ASP A 6 -4.02 -16.66 0.40
N PRO A 7 -3.79 -17.25 -0.79
CA PRO A 7 -2.58 -16.98 -1.57
C PRO A 7 -2.35 -15.50 -1.89
N ARG A 8 -3.43 -14.72 -2.05
CA ARG A 8 -3.34 -13.28 -2.30
C ARG A 8 -2.83 -12.55 -1.06
N HIS A 9 -3.35 -12.92 0.11
CA HIS A 9 -2.89 -12.36 1.38
C HIS A 9 -1.41 -12.68 1.62
N ILE A 10 -0.99 -13.93 1.36
CA ILE A 10 0.41 -14.34 1.45
C ILE A 10 1.29 -13.54 0.46
N SER A 11 0.81 -13.34 -0.78
CA SER A 11 1.52 -12.53 -1.77
C SER A 11 1.69 -11.08 -1.32
N ARG A 12 0.68 -10.50 -0.67
CA ARG A 12 0.77 -9.14 -0.10
C ARG A 12 1.75 -9.06 1.06
N ILE A 13 1.73 -10.04 1.97
CA ILE A 13 2.69 -10.16 3.06
C ILE A 13 4.13 -10.15 2.52
N ASN A 14 4.40 -10.98 1.51
CA ASN A 14 5.74 -11.05 0.91
C ASN A 14 6.11 -9.73 0.24
N SER A 15 5.17 -9.10 -0.46
CA SER A 15 5.42 -7.83 -1.13
C SER A 15 5.73 -6.70 -0.14
N VAL A 16 5.00 -6.61 0.97
CA VAL A 16 5.29 -5.61 2.03
C VAL A 16 6.68 -5.82 2.62
N LYS A 17 7.08 -7.08 2.89
CA LYS A 17 8.42 -7.38 3.41
C LYS A 17 9.52 -6.96 2.43
N GLU A 18 9.33 -7.27 1.15
CA GLU A 18 10.28 -6.91 0.09
C GLU A 18 10.37 -5.38 -0.09
N LEU A 19 9.23 -4.68 -0.15
CA LEU A 19 9.16 -3.22 -0.23
C LEU A 19 9.81 -2.54 0.99
N PHE A 20 9.59 -3.08 2.20
CA PHE A 20 10.24 -2.57 3.40
C PHE A 20 11.75 -2.75 3.34
N ALA A 21 12.23 -3.94 2.94
CA ALA A 21 13.66 -4.22 2.79
C ALA A 21 14.32 -3.32 1.73
N ASP A 22 13.61 -3.04 0.63
CA ASP A 22 14.08 -2.15 -0.44
C ASP A 22 14.35 -0.71 0.03
N THR A 23 13.71 -0.27 1.13
CA THR A 23 14.03 1.04 1.73
C THR A 23 15.44 1.14 2.34
N TYR A 24 16.11 0.01 2.56
CA TYR A 24 17.46 -0.04 3.14
C TYR A 24 18.52 -0.44 2.12
N THR A 25 18.21 -1.40 1.26
CA THR A 25 19.11 -1.89 0.22
C THR A 25 18.32 -2.50 -0.92
N SER A 26 18.80 -2.37 -2.15
CA SER A 26 18.13 -2.94 -3.32
C SER A 26 18.04 -4.47 -3.20
N GLN A 27 16.84 -5.00 -3.40
CA GLN A 27 16.57 -6.42 -3.26
C GLN A 27 16.63 -7.13 -4.62
N THR A 28 17.36 -8.25 -4.68
CA THR A 28 17.36 -9.14 -5.86
C THR A 28 16.38 -10.29 -5.66
N GLY A 29 15.74 -10.76 -6.74
CA GLY A 29 14.84 -11.93 -6.66
C GLY A 29 13.48 -11.65 -6.01
N ILE A 30 13.08 -10.38 -5.96
CA ILE A 30 11.76 -9.95 -5.48
C ILE A 30 10.62 -10.50 -6.32
N SER A 31 9.44 -10.60 -5.71
CA SER A 31 8.22 -11.06 -6.36
C SER A 31 7.78 -10.14 -7.50
N GLU A 32 7.00 -10.70 -8.41
CA GLU A 32 6.47 -9.96 -9.57
C GLU A 32 5.56 -8.79 -9.15
N LEU A 33 4.81 -8.96 -8.06
CA LEU A 33 3.98 -7.89 -7.51
C LEU A 33 4.85 -6.72 -7.02
N THR A 34 5.89 -7.00 -6.25
CA THR A 34 6.82 -5.96 -5.77
C THR A 34 7.50 -5.23 -6.92
N LYS A 35 7.96 -5.94 -7.96
CA LYS A 35 8.57 -5.28 -9.13
C LYS A 35 7.63 -4.26 -9.75
N LYS A 36 6.36 -4.63 -9.98
CA LYS A 36 5.36 -3.72 -10.55
C LYS A 36 5.09 -2.50 -9.66
N VAL A 37 5.08 -2.69 -8.34
CA VAL A 37 4.99 -1.56 -7.39
C VAL A 37 6.20 -0.64 -7.53
N LEU A 38 7.42 -1.19 -7.56
CA LEU A 38 8.66 -0.39 -7.68
C LEU A 38 8.78 0.33 -9.03
N GLU A 39 8.32 -0.27 -10.13
CA GLU A 39 8.26 0.37 -11.46
C GLU A 39 7.35 1.60 -11.49
N LYS A 40 6.37 1.67 -10.60
CA LYS A 40 5.41 2.78 -10.47
C LYS A 40 5.66 3.63 -9.23
N LYS A 41 6.77 3.41 -8.53
CA LYS A 41 7.04 3.98 -7.20
C LYS A 41 6.84 5.49 -7.15
N ASP A 42 7.38 6.25 -8.10
CA ASP A 42 7.31 7.71 -8.05
C ASP A 42 5.88 8.23 -8.22
N ILE A 43 5.08 7.59 -9.08
CA ILE A 43 3.66 7.91 -9.25
C ILE A 43 2.90 7.58 -7.96
N ILE A 44 3.13 6.40 -7.40
CA ILE A 44 2.52 5.94 -6.16
C ILE A 44 2.86 6.87 -4.99
N ASP A 45 4.13 7.24 -4.85
CA ASP A 45 4.62 8.13 -3.79
C ASP A 45 4.00 9.52 -3.88
N ASN A 46 3.80 10.03 -5.11
CA ASN A 46 3.07 11.28 -5.33
C ASN A 46 1.60 11.15 -4.92
N THR A 47 0.92 10.08 -5.34
CA THR A 47 -0.48 9.81 -4.94
C THR A 47 -0.65 9.72 -3.41
N ILE A 48 0.32 9.09 -2.72
CA ILE A 48 0.33 9.04 -1.25
C ILE A 48 0.48 10.45 -0.67
N SER A 49 1.41 11.24 -1.19
CA SER A 49 1.70 12.60 -0.71
C SER A 49 0.49 13.52 -0.88
N ASP A 50 -0.20 13.44 -2.02
CA ASP A 50 -1.42 14.22 -2.30
C ASP A 50 -2.58 13.81 -1.37
N SER A 51 -2.64 12.53 -1.00
CA SER A 51 -3.69 11.99 -0.14
C SER A 51 -3.41 12.16 1.36
N ALA A 52 -2.18 12.52 1.73
CA ALA A 52 -1.73 12.72 3.10
C ALA A 52 -0.81 13.95 3.21
N PRO A 53 -1.29 15.17 2.90
CA PRO A 53 -0.45 16.37 2.80
C PRO A 53 0.18 16.78 4.15
N GLU A 54 -0.46 16.41 5.26
CA GLU A 54 0.07 16.63 6.61
C GLU A 54 1.20 15.66 7.00
N TRP A 55 1.43 14.63 6.19
CA TRP A 55 2.39 13.55 6.45
C TRP A 55 3.40 13.43 5.31
N PRO A 56 4.50 14.22 5.35
CA PRO A 56 5.55 14.13 4.36
C PRO A 56 6.09 12.70 4.23
N ILE A 57 6.22 12.22 2.99
CA ILE A 57 6.55 10.82 2.71
C ILE A 57 7.88 10.38 3.31
N ASP A 58 8.85 11.30 3.40
CA ASP A 58 10.18 11.12 4.00
C ASP A 58 10.13 10.95 5.53
N LYS A 59 9.03 11.34 6.17
CA LYS A 59 8.80 11.22 7.62
C LYS A 59 7.92 10.04 7.98
N LEU A 60 7.33 9.36 7.01
CA LEU A 60 6.53 8.17 7.26
C LEU A 60 7.42 7.03 7.78
N ASN A 61 6.86 6.24 8.68
CA ASN A 61 7.49 4.98 9.03
C ASN A 61 7.59 4.12 7.76
N ARG A 62 8.77 3.54 7.53
CA ARG A 62 9.05 2.70 6.36
C ARG A 62 8.06 1.55 6.20
N ILE A 63 7.51 1.01 7.30
CA ILE A 63 6.50 -0.05 7.23
C ILE A 63 5.16 0.49 6.73
N ASP A 64 4.71 1.65 7.24
CA ASP A 64 3.48 2.30 6.78
C ASP A 64 3.60 2.64 5.30
N LEU A 65 4.75 3.17 4.89
CA LEU A 65 5.03 3.50 3.50
C LEU A 65 5.02 2.25 2.59
N ALA A 66 5.59 1.13 3.03
CA ALA A 66 5.54 -0.12 2.27
C ALA A 66 4.10 -0.63 2.07
N ILE A 67 3.27 -0.56 3.12
CA ILE A 67 1.86 -0.96 3.06
C ILE A 67 1.07 -0.01 2.13
N LEU A 68 1.27 1.30 2.28
CA LEU A 68 0.62 2.31 1.44
C LEU A 68 1.00 2.15 -0.04
N ARG A 69 2.27 1.91 -0.35
CA ARG A 69 2.72 1.70 -1.73
C ARG A 69 2.03 0.52 -2.38
N LEU A 70 1.93 -0.60 -1.66
CA LEU A 70 1.20 -1.77 -2.15
C LEU A 70 -0.29 -1.48 -2.31
N GLY A 71 -0.91 -0.87 -1.31
CA GLY A 71 -2.35 -0.55 -1.33
C GLY A 71 -2.72 0.40 -2.46
N VAL A 72 -1.96 1.48 -2.66
CA VAL A 72 -2.17 2.42 -3.77
C VAL A 72 -1.96 1.74 -5.11
N TYR A 73 -0.89 0.94 -5.27
CA TYR A 73 -0.70 0.18 -6.51
C TYR A 73 -1.90 -0.72 -6.82
N GLU A 74 -2.42 -1.47 -5.85
CA GLU A 74 -3.58 -2.33 -6.07
C GLU A 74 -4.86 -1.52 -6.36
N LEU A 75 -5.04 -0.35 -5.75
CA LEU A 75 -6.17 0.54 -6.06
C LEU A 75 -6.09 1.13 -7.47
N GLU A 76 -4.88 1.38 -7.98
CA GLU A 76 -4.63 1.98 -9.28
C GLU A 76 -4.60 0.97 -10.43
N TYR A 77 -4.02 -0.20 -10.20
CA TYR A 77 -3.66 -1.15 -11.26
C TYR A 77 -4.14 -2.58 -10.96
N GLY A 78 -4.80 -2.83 -9.83
CA GLY A 78 -5.30 -4.15 -9.44
C GLY A 78 -6.76 -4.38 -9.83
N ASP A 79 -7.14 -5.66 -9.92
CA ASP A 79 -8.50 -6.09 -10.28
C ASP A 79 -9.40 -6.36 -9.04
N ALA A 80 -8.84 -6.24 -7.83
CA ALA A 80 -9.59 -6.52 -6.61
C ALA A 80 -10.51 -5.33 -6.26
N PRO A 81 -11.70 -5.57 -5.67
CA PRO A 81 -12.56 -4.48 -5.23
C PRO A 81 -11.84 -3.58 -4.22
N ALA A 82 -11.99 -2.25 -4.35
CA ALA A 82 -11.31 -1.27 -3.49
C ALA A 82 -11.46 -1.56 -1.99
N LYS A 83 -12.66 -1.96 -1.56
CA LYS A 83 -12.92 -2.37 -0.17
C LYS A 83 -12.00 -3.52 0.28
N VAL A 84 -11.83 -4.54 -0.56
CA VAL A 84 -10.96 -5.69 -0.25
C VAL A 84 -9.50 -5.24 -0.12
N ILE A 85 -9.04 -4.36 -1.01
CA ILE A 85 -7.67 -3.83 -0.97
C ILE A 85 -7.42 -3.06 0.32
N ILE A 86 -8.36 -2.19 0.71
CA ILE A 86 -8.26 -1.40 1.95
C ILE A 86 -8.30 -2.32 3.18
N ASP A 87 -9.24 -3.26 3.23
CA ASP A 87 -9.35 -4.22 4.33
C ASP A 87 -8.03 -5.01 4.49
N GLU A 88 -7.42 -5.45 3.39
CA GLU A 88 -6.15 -6.18 3.40
C GLU A 88 -4.97 -5.30 3.83
N ALA A 89 -4.91 -4.05 3.38
CA ALA A 89 -3.88 -3.10 3.81
C ALA A 89 -3.99 -2.81 5.32
N VAL A 90 -5.21 -2.72 5.85
CA VAL A 90 -5.46 -2.58 7.29
C VAL A 90 -4.99 -3.80 8.06
N GLU A 91 -5.25 -5.02 7.58
CA GLU A 91 -4.75 -6.24 8.21
C GLU A 91 -3.21 -6.33 8.19
N LEU A 92 -2.56 -5.90 7.11
CA LEU A 92 -1.10 -5.79 7.06
C LEU A 92 -0.57 -4.76 8.07
N GLY A 93 -1.31 -3.66 8.26
CA GLY A 93 -1.03 -2.66 9.29
C GLY A 93 -1.10 -3.22 10.71
N LYS A 94 -2.05 -4.10 11.00
CA LYS A 94 -2.13 -4.82 12.29
C LYS A 94 -0.99 -5.82 12.47
N LEU A 95 -0.55 -6.44 11.38
CA LEU A 95 0.48 -7.47 11.41
C LEU A 95 1.89 -6.93 11.60
N PHE A 96 2.23 -5.80 10.95
CA PHE A 96 3.59 -5.27 10.93
C PHE A 96 3.76 -3.91 11.62
N GLY A 97 2.68 -3.15 11.74
CA GLY A 97 2.73 -1.76 12.15
C GLY A 97 2.67 -1.55 13.65
N SER A 98 2.55 -0.28 14.03
CA SER A 98 2.24 0.16 15.39
C SER A 98 0.72 0.21 15.62
N GLU A 99 0.29 0.53 16.83
CA GLU A 99 -1.14 0.68 17.18
C GLU A 99 -1.90 1.63 16.23
N ASN A 100 -1.23 2.66 15.71
CA ASN A 100 -1.82 3.67 14.83
C ASN A 100 -1.68 3.36 13.34
N THR A 101 -0.89 2.37 12.94
CA THR A 101 -0.63 2.09 11.52
C THR A 101 -1.92 1.71 10.80
N SER A 102 -2.76 0.89 11.41
CA SER A 102 -4.00 0.39 10.79
C SER A 102 -4.99 1.51 10.47
N SER A 103 -5.20 2.43 11.41
CA SER A 103 -6.10 3.58 11.23
C SER A 103 -5.52 4.60 10.26
N PHE A 104 -4.21 4.83 10.32
CA PHE A 104 -3.49 5.69 9.38
C PHE A 104 -3.61 5.20 7.94
N VAL A 105 -3.24 3.93 7.68
CA VAL A 105 -3.35 3.30 6.35
C VAL A 105 -4.76 3.38 5.80
N ASN A 106 -5.77 3.07 6.63
CA ASN A 106 -7.17 3.17 6.24
C ASN A 106 -7.55 4.60 5.82
N GLY A 107 -7.11 5.61 6.58
CA GLY A 107 -7.38 7.02 6.30
C GLY A 107 -6.77 7.50 4.98
N VAL A 108 -5.51 7.15 4.73
CA VAL A 108 -4.81 7.55 3.49
C VAL A 108 -5.43 6.86 2.28
N LEU A 109 -5.60 5.53 2.30
CA LEU A 109 -6.19 4.81 1.16
C LEU A 109 -7.66 5.19 0.91
N GLY A 110 -8.40 5.52 1.96
CA GLY A 110 -9.74 6.09 1.82
C GLY A 110 -9.74 7.47 1.14
N SER A 111 -8.70 8.27 1.35
CA SER A 111 -8.53 9.57 0.68
C SER A 111 -8.13 9.42 -0.78
N VAL A 112 -7.23 8.47 -1.10
CA VAL A 112 -6.89 8.09 -2.48
C VAL A 112 -8.15 7.72 -3.26
N LEU A 113 -9.03 6.88 -2.69
CA LEU A 113 -10.26 6.44 -3.34
C LEU A 113 -11.25 7.59 -3.60
N LYS A 114 -11.34 8.57 -2.70
CA LYS A 114 -12.17 9.77 -2.90
C LYS A 114 -11.61 10.68 -4.00
N GLY A 115 -10.30 10.81 -4.08
CA GLY A 115 -9.62 11.53 -5.15
C GLY A 115 -9.93 10.95 -6.53
N LYS A 116 -9.95 9.61 -6.65
CA LYS A 116 -10.35 8.91 -7.88
C LYS A 116 -11.75 9.24 -8.35
N GLY A 117 -12.75 9.12 -7.46
CA GLY A 117 -14.15 9.37 -7.81
C GLY A 117 -14.46 10.81 -8.25
N SER A 118 -13.53 11.75 -8.00
CA SER A 118 -13.63 13.14 -8.44
C SER A 118 -13.08 13.35 -9.86
N ASN A 119 -12.22 12.45 -10.36
CA ASN A 119 -11.60 12.50 -11.68
C ASN A 119 -12.36 11.69 -12.76
N GLU A 120 -13.44 10.98 -12.42
CA GLU A 120 -14.28 10.21 -13.35
C GLU A 120 -15.56 10.95 -13.80
N GLN A 121 -15.69 12.26 -13.56
CA GLN A 121 -16.84 13.08 -13.98
C GLN A 121 -16.56 14.07 -15.12
N ILE A 122 -15.57 13.82 -15.99
CA ILE A 122 -15.34 14.63 -17.20
C ILE A 122 -15.37 13.75 -18.44
#